data_AF-A0A966NW37-F1
#
_entry.id   AF-A0A966NW37-F1
#
_cell.length_a   1.000
_cell.length_b   1.000
_cell.length_c   1.000
_cell.angle_alpha   90.00
_cell.angle_beta   90.00
_cell.angle_gamma   90.00
#
_symmetry.space_group_name_H-M   'P 1'
#
loop_
_entity.id
_entity.type
_entity.pdbx_description
1 polymer ?
#
loop_
_entity_poly.entity_id
_entity_poly.type
_entity_poly.pdbx_seq_one_letter_code
_entity_poly.pdbx_strand_id
1 'polypeptide(L)'
;EKSQEALQSAEGVLRRGELFGIFPEGTRSRDGMLYRGKTGAARLAMKVNCPIFPVGITGTAEIQPPDAALPKLGGRVRIEIARPILPERYASRHDDHLVLREMIDEVMFEIRSMTGQEYRNVYASKGSSPSPRPLESANQGNSDSSQT
;
A
#
# COMPACT_ATOMS: atom_id res chain seq x y z
N GLU A 1 5.76 15.80 -15.61
CA GLU A 1 6.75 15.16 -16.50
C GLU A 1 7.31 13.85 -15.92
N LYS A 2 8.20 13.85 -14.91
CA LYS A 2 8.86 12.60 -14.43
C LYS A 2 7.93 11.42 -14.11
N SER A 3 6.77 11.64 -13.49
CA SER A 3 5.83 10.56 -13.18
C SER A 3 5.14 9.98 -14.43
N GLN A 4 4.98 10.76 -15.49
CA GLN A 4 4.39 10.27 -16.74
C GLN A 4 5.41 9.46 -17.54
N GLU A 5 6.67 9.90 -17.60
CA GLU A 5 7.76 9.14 -18.22
C GLU A 5 7.91 7.76 -17.59
N ALA A 6 7.90 7.69 -16.25
CA ALA A 6 7.96 6.41 -15.53
C ALA A 6 6.80 5.47 -15.90
N LEU A 7 5.58 6.01 -16.06
CA LEU A 7 4.41 5.20 -16.47
C LEU A 7 4.49 4.77 -17.94
N GLN A 8 5.10 5.57 -18.82
CA GLN A 8 5.35 5.16 -20.21
C GLN A 8 6.37 4.02 -20.28
N SER A 9 7.45 4.09 -19.49
CA SER A 9 8.39 2.96 -19.39
C SER A 9 7.72 1.71 -18.84
N ALA A 10 6.84 1.86 -17.84
CA ALA A 10 6.07 0.76 -17.27
C ALA A 10 5.12 0.11 -18.29
N GLU A 11 4.49 0.91 -19.16
CA GLU A 11 3.69 0.38 -20.27
C GLU A 11 4.51 -0.52 -21.19
N GLY A 12 5.74 -0.12 -21.52
CA GLY A 12 6.64 -0.93 -22.34
C GLY A 12 6.96 -2.29 -21.70
N VAL A 13 7.17 -2.33 -20.38
CA VAL A 13 7.38 -3.58 -19.61
C VAL A 13 6.15 -4.48 -19.69
N LEU A 14 4.97 -3.94 -19.37
CA LEU A 14 3.73 -4.72 -19.35
C LEU A 14 3.35 -5.25 -20.73
N ARG A 15 3.58 -4.48 -21.81
CA ARG A 15 3.33 -4.93 -23.19
C ARG A 15 4.22 -6.09 -23.63
N ARG A 16 5.37 -6.30 -22.99
CA ARG A 16 6.22 -7.49 -23.21
C ARG A 16 5.77 -8.71 -22.41
N GLY A 17 4.69 -8.61 -21.62
CA GLY A 17 4.23 -9.68 -20.74
C GLY A 17 5.04 -9.83 -19.46
N GLU A 18 5.84 -8.81 -19.10
CA GLU A 18 6.65 -8.78 -17.88
C GLU A 18 5.87 -8.19 -16.69
N LEU A 19 6.44 -8.33 -15.49
CA LEU A 19 5.85 -7.80 -14.25
C LEU A 19 6.36 -6.39 -13.93
N PHE A 20 5.46 -5.53 -13.46
CA PHE A 20 5.78 -4.18 -12.99
C PHE A 20 5.19 -3.93 -11.60
N GLY A 21 6.03 -3.51 -10.66
CA GLY A 21 5.64 -3.16 -9.29
C GLY A 21 5.58 -1.65 -9.08
N ILE A 22 4.56 -1.18 -8.37
CA ILE A 22 4.39 0.24 -8.02
C ILE A 22 3.76 0.39 -6.64
N PHE A 23 4.23 1.36 -5.86
CA PHE A 23 3.56 1.79 -4.63
C PHE A 23 2.50 2.84 -5.00
N PRO A 24 1.20 2.54 -4.86
CA PRO A 24 0.13 3.41 -5.35
C PRO A 24 0.08 4.78 -4.65
N GLU A 25 0.56 4.89 -3.42
CA GLU A 25 0.70 6.16 -2.68
C GLU A 25 1.79 7.08 -3.26
N GLY A 26 2.81 6.48 -3.88
CA GLY A 26 3.93 7.17 -4.53
C GLY A 26 5.06 7.63 -3.59
N THR A 27 4.96 7.37 -2.28
CA THR A 27 6.02 7.61 -1.29
C THR A 27 5.95 6.56 -0.19
N ARG A 28 7.08 6.27 0.48
CA ARG A 28 7.10 5.42 1.67
C ARG A 28 6.42 6.15 2.84
N SER A 29 5.46 5.50 3.48
CA SER A 29 4.84 5.99 4.72
C SER A 29 5.88 6.09 5.84
N ARG A 30 5.88 7.22 6.56
CA ARG A 30 6.78 7.47 7.71
C ARG A 30 6.12 7.20 9.06
N ASP A 31 4.80 7.17 9.09
CA ASP A 31 3.97 7.02 10.28
C ASP A 31 3.23 5.67 10.32
N GLY A 32 3.45 4.81 9.31
CA GLY A 32 2.80 3.52 9.19
C GLY A 32 1.36 3.59 8.69
N MET A 33 0.87 4.78 8.33
CA MET A 33 -0.47 4.96 7.76
C MET A 33 -0.49 4.58 6.28
N LEU A 34 -1.65 4.14 5.81
CA LEU A 34 -1.92 3.88 4.39
C LEU A 34 -2.62 5.09 3.78
N TYR A 35 -1.95 5.79 2.86
CA TYR A 35 -2.48 7.02 2.27
C TYR A 35 -3.30 6.77 1.01
N ARG A 36 -3.98 7.82 0.52
CA ARG A 36 -4.77 7.76 -0.71
C ARG A 36 -3.91 7.36 -1.91
N GLY A 37 -4.34 6.33 -2.62
CA GLY A 37 -3.70 5.87 -3.85
C GLY A 37 -3.84 6.86 -5.01
N LYS A 38 -2.81 6.95 -5.85
CA LYS A 38 -2.82 7.71 -7.11
C LYS A 38 -3.36 6.84 -8.24
N THR A 39 -4.14 7.43 -9.15
CA THR A 39 -4.80 6.73 -10.26
C THR A 39 -3.86 6.23 -11.36
N GLY A 40 -2.56 6.50 -11.28
CA GLY A 40 -1.59 6.14 -12.32
C GLY A 40 -1.54 4.64 -12.60
N ALA A 41 -1.59 3.80 -11.55
CA ALA A 41 -1.59 2.34 -11.69
C ALA A 41 -2.87 1.83 -12.38
N ALA A 42 -4.04 2.31 -11.96
CA ALA A 42 -5.31 2.00 -12.61
C ALA A 42 -5.31 2.43 -14.09
N ARG A 43 -4.78 3.63 -14.38
CA ARG A 43 -4.71 4.15 -15.75
C ARG A 43 -3.85 3.26 -16.64
N LEU A 44 -2.73 2.81 -16.11
CA LEU A 44 -1.83 1.90 -16.80
C LEU A 44 -2.51 0.55 -17.07
N ALA A 45 -3.10 -0.05 -16.04
CA ALA A 45 -3.80 -1.33 -16.14
C ALA A 45 -4.94 -1.32 -17.16
N MET A 46 -5.78 -0.28 -17.15
CA MET A 46 -6.84 -0.10 -18.15
C MET A 46 -6.27 0.07 -19.57
N LYS A 47 -5.18 0.83 -19.73
CA LYS A 47 -4.57 1.10 -21.03
C LYS A 47 -3.94 -0.14 -21.68
N VAL A 48 -3.31 -1.00 -20.89
CA VAL A 48 -2.67 -2.23 -21.38
C VAL A 48 -3.54 -3.48 -21.22
N ASN A 49 -4.74 -3.34 -20.65
CA ASN A 49 -5.64 -4.43 -20.29
C ASN A 49 -4.96 -5.54 -19.49
N CYS A 50 -4.30 -5.17 -18.39
CA CYS A 50 -3.61 -6.12 -17.50
C CYS A 50 -4.21 -6.13 -16.09
N PRO A 51 -4.23 -7.30 -15.41
CA PRO A 51 -4.68 -7.38 -14.01
C PRO A 51 -3.76 -6.61 -13.07
N ILE A 52 -4.33 -6.05 -11.99
CA ILE A 52 -3.56 -5.57 -10.84
C ILE A 52 -3.64 -6.61 -9.72
N PHE A 53 -2.49 -6.99 -9.15
CA PHE A 53 -2.42 -7.82 -7.95
C PHE A 53 -2.10 -6.92 -6.75
N PRO A 54 -3.06 -6.68 -5.84
CA PRO A 54 -2.77 -5.94 -4.61
C PRO A 54 -1.76 -6.71 -3.75
N VAL A 55 -0.75 -6.02 -3.23
CA VAL A 55 0.30 -6.62 -2.40
C VAL A 55 0.39 -5.88 -1.07
N GLY A 56 0.13 -6.59 0.02
CA GLY A 56 0.31 -6.11 1.40
C GLY A 56 1.69 -6.52 1.91
N ILE A 57 2.43 -5.57 2.49
CA ILE A 57 3.76 -5.81 3.06
C ILE A 57 3.77 -5.31 4.51
N THR A 58 4.10 -6.17 5.47
CA THR A 58 4.21 -5.84 6.89
C THR A 58 5.54 -6.31 7.48
N GLY A 59 5.96 -5.73 8.60
CA GLY A 59 7.23 -6.06 9.28
C GLY A 59 8.46 -5.28 8.80
N THR A 60 8.33 -4.49 7.72
CA THR A 60 9.45 -3.74 7.12
C THR A 60 9.83 -2.49 7.92
N ALA A 61 8.86 -1.86 8.61
CA ALA A 61 9.10 -0.67 9.42
C ALA A 61 9.94 -0.98 10.67
N GLU A 62 9.81 -2.18 11.23
CA GLU A 62 10.55 -2.67 12.38
C GLU A 62 11.99 -3.04 12.00
N ILE A 63 12.15 -3.60 10.79
CA ILE A 63 13.45 -3.97 10.20
C ILE A 63 14.25 -2.73 9.86
N GLN A 64 13.67 -1.78 9.11
CA GLN A 64 14.35 -0.55 8.73
C GLN A 64 13.39 0.63 8.88
N PRO A 65 13.34 1.24 10.08
CA PRO A 65 12.56 2.42 10.33
C PRO A 65 12.90 3.56 9.36
N PRO A 66 12.01 4.54 9.19
CA PRO A 66 12.34 5.78 8.51
C PRO A 66 13.65 6.36 9.07
N ASP A 67 14.52 6.83 8.16
CA ASP A 67 15.83 7.44 8.47
C ASP A 67 16.89 6.49 9.05
N ALA A 68 16.59 5.20 9.24
CA ALA A 68 17.60 4.21 9.60
C ALA A 68 18.53 3.90 8.40
N ALA A 69 19.84 4.04 8.61
CA ALA A 69 20.85 3.79 7.57
C ALA A 69 20.96 2.31 7.17
N LEU A 70 20.75 1.39 8.11
CA LEU A 70 20.86 -0.06 7.88
C LEU A 70 19.67 -0.82 8.48
N PRO A 71 19.23 -1.92 7.84
CA PRO A 71 18.21 -2.81 8.37
C PRO A 71 18.74 -3.63 9.55
N LYS A 72 17.86 -3.94 10.51
CA LYS A 72 18.12 -4.89 11.59
C LYS A 72 18.07 -6.32 11.04
N LEU A 73 19.05 -7.15 11.43
CA LEU A 73 19.05 -8.57 11.11
C LEU A 73 18.02 -9.32 11.96
N GLY A 74 17.40 -10.36 11.38
CA GLY A 74 16.49 -11.26 12.10
C GLY A 74 15.03 -10.81 12.20
N GLY A 75 14.65 -9.68 11.58
CA GLY A 75 13.23 -9.30 11.48
C GLY A 75 12.46 -10.15 10.46
N ARG A 76 11.14 -10.21 10.63
CA ARG A 76 10.24 -10.97 9.74
C ARG A 76 9.47 -10.01 8.84
N VAL A 77 9.50 -10.27 7.54
CA VAL A 77 8.60 -9.62 6.57
C VAL A 77 7.49 -10.59 6.21
N ARG A 78 6.25 -10.12 6.22
CA ARG A 78 5.10 -10.85 5.67
C ARG A 78 4.65 -10.15 4.40
N ILE A 79 4.51 -10.93 3.33
CA ILE A 79 4.00 -10.50 2.04
C ILE A 79 2.72 -11.28 1.78
N GLU A 80 1.65 -10.58 1.50
CA GLU A 80 0.36 -11.15 1.11
C GLU A 80 -0.03 -10.57 -0.26
N ILE A 81 -0.54 -11.43 -1.13
CA ILE A 81 -0.97 -11.08 -2.48
C ILE A 81 -2.44 -11.43 -2.60
N ALA A 82 -3.27 -10.43 -2.87
CA ALA A 82 -4.71 -10.61 -3.01
C ALA A 82 -5.09 -11.15 -4.41
N ARG A 83 -6.38 -11.43 -4.59
CA ARG A 83 -6.91 -11.81 -5.90
C ARG A 83 -6.72 -10.68 -6.93
N PRO A 84 -6.56 -11.00 -8.22
CA PRO A 84 -6.38 -9.99 -9.24
C PRO A 84 -7.63 -9.12 -9.40
N ILE A 85 -7.41 -7.82 -9.51
CA ILE A 85 -8.42 -6.84 -9.93
C ILE A 85 -8.30 -6.69 -11.44
N LEU A 86 -9.37 -7.08 -12.14
CA LEU A 86 -9.44 -7.15 -13.59
C LEU A 86 -9.98 -5.82 -14.17
N PRO A 87 -9.28 -5.16 -15.11
CA PRO A 87 -9.76 -3.94 -15.79
C PRO A 87 -11.15 -4.07 -16.40
N GLU A 88 -11.50 -5.27 -16.86
CA GLU A 88 -12.76 -5.58 -17.53
C GLU A 88 -13.98 -5.33 -16.63
N ARG A 89 -13.83 -5.44 -15.30
CA ARG A 89 -14.89 -5.13 -14.31
C ARG A 89 -15.29 -3.65 -14.32
N TYR A 90 -14.47 -2.82 -14.93
CA TYR A 90 -14.55 -1.36 -14.92
C TYR A 90 -14.80 -0.75 -16.32
N ALA A 91 -14.67 -1.55 -17.38
CA ALA A 91 -14.65 -1.09 -18.77
C ALA A 91 -16.00 -0.54 -19.31
N SER A 92 -17.13 -0.85 -18.68
CA SER A 92 -18.47 -0.47 -19.16
C SER A 92 -18.98 0.90 -18.65
N ARG A 93 -18.12 1.68 -17.98
CA ARG A 93 -18.50 2.92 -17.30
C ARG A 93 -18.01 4.14 -18.11
N HIS A 94 -18.84 5.17 -18.20
CA HIS A 94 -18.68 6.29 -19.14
C HIS A 94 -17.76 7.43 -18.63
N ASP A 95 -17.38 7.42 -17.35
CA ASP A 95 -16.49 8.45 -16.75
C ASP A 95 -15.13 7.85 -16.38
N ASP A 96 -14.14 8.11 -17.23
CA ASP A 96 -12.77 7.63 -17.06
C ASP A 96 -12.17 8.01 -15.71
N HIS A 97 -12.45 9.20 -15.16
CA HIS A 97 -11.81 9.64 -13.92
C HIS A 97 -12.38 8.94 -12.70
N LEU A 98 -13.70 8.77 -12.66
CA LEU A 98 -14.38 8.05 -11.59
C LEU A 98 -14.01 6.57 -11.60
N VAL A 99 -13.96 5.96 -12.79
CA VAL A 99 -13.57 4.55 -12.96
C VAL A 99 -12.18 4.29 -12.44
N LEU A 100 -11.21 5.12 -12.83
CA LEU A 100 -9.84 4.99 -12.36
C LEU A 100 -9.74 5.17 -10.85
N ARG A 101 -10.60 6.01 -10.27
CA ARG A 101 -10.67 6.23 -8.83
C ARG A 101 -11.22 5.00 -8.11
N GLU A 102 -12.33 4.46 -8.56
CA GLU A 102 -12.93 3.25 -7.98
C GLU A 102 -11.96 2.07 -8.02
N MET A 103 -11.29 1.84 -9.17
CA MET A 103 -10.34 0.75 -9.30
C MET A 103 -9.15 0.89 -8.35
N ILE A 104 -8.58 2.10 -8.21
CA ILE A 104 -7.48 2.30 -7.26
C ILE A 104 -7.95 2.21 -5.81
N ASP A 105 -9.17 2.65 -5.51
CA ASP A 105 -9.72 2.56 -4.15
C ASP A 105 -9.98 1.09 -3.76
N GLU A 106 -10.37 0.21 -4.70
CA GLU A 106 -10.40 -1.26 -4.48
C GLU A 106 -9.00 -1.81 -4.19
N VAL A 107 -7.98 -1.42 -4.96
CA VAL A 107 -6.59 -1.82 -4.69
C VAL A 107 -6.15 -1.41 -3.28
N MET A 108 -6.44 -0.17 -2.88
CA MET A 108 -6.09 0.32 -1.54
C MET A 108 -6.86 -0.40 -0.44
N PHE A 109 -8.12 -0.77 -0.69
CA PHE A 109 -8.94 -1.55 0.24
C PHE A 109 -8.34 -2.94 0.47
N GLU A 110 -7.96 -3.65 -0.58
CA GLU A 110 -7.32 -4.97 -0.47
C GLU A 110 -5.99 -4.90 0.29
N ILE A 111 -5.15 -3.90 -0.02
CA ILE A 111 -3.90 -3.66 0.72
C ILE A 111 -4.19 -3.42 2.20
N ARG A 112 -5.15 -2.55 2.52
CA ARG A 112 -5.56 -2.26 3.90
C ARG A 112 -6.01 -3.50 4.65
N SER A 113 -6.82 -4.34 4.01
CA SER A 113 -7.32 -5.59 4.59
C SER A 113 -6.20 -6.56 4.94
N MET A 114 -5.16 -6.63 4.11
CA MET A 114 -3.98 -7.47 4.36
C MET A 114 -3.02 -6.88 5.40
N THR A 115 -2.79 -5.56 5.38
CA THR A 115 -1.77 -4.94 6.24
C THR A 115 -2.30 -4.49 7.60
N GLY A 116 -3.60 -4.30 7.74
CA GLY A 116 -4.22 -3.73 8.95
C GLY A 116 -3.88 -2.26 9.20
N GLN A 117 -3.25 -1.58 8.23
CA GLN A 117 -2.89 -0.17 8.37
C GLN A 117 -4.14 0.72 8.43
N GLU A 118 -4.06 1.81 9.20
CA GLU A 118 -5.12 2.81 9.22
C GLU A 118 -5.08 3.63 7.91
N TYR A 119 -6.23 3.74 7.26
CA TYR A 119 -6.36 4.43 5.97
C TYR A 119 -6.63 5.93 6.15
N ARG A 120 -5.89 6.76 5.42
CA ARG A 120 -6.06 8.21 5.37
C ARG A 120 -6.46 8.62 3.95
N ASN A 121 -7.65 9.20 3.80
CA ASN A 121 -8.14 9.70 2.51
C ASN A 121 -7.53 11.07 2.13
N VAL A 122 -6.22 11.17 2.22
CA VAL A 122 -5.40 12.30 1.77
C VAL A 122 -4.17 11.74 1.07
N TYR A 123 -3.61 12.50 0.13
CA TYR A 123 -2.35 12.10 -0.49
C TYR A 123 -1.19 12.29 0.49
N ALA A 124 -0.23 11.36 0.47
CA ALA A 124 1.00 11.52 1.23
C ALA A 124 1.76 12.77 0.78
N SER A 125 2.13 13.63 1.73
CA SER A 125 3.00 14.78 1.49
C SER A 125 4.45 14.39 1.82
N LYS A 126 5.42 14.99 1.12
CA LYS A 126 6.83 14.92 1.54
C LYS A 126 6.98 15.70 2.85
N GLY A 127 6.71 15.06 3.99
CA GLY A 127 6.90 15.66 5.31
C GLY A 127 5.78 15.45 6.33
N SER A 128 4.82 14.52 6.15
CA SER A 128 3.95 14.16 7.27
C SER A 128 4.79 13.46 8.35
N SER A 129 5.18 14.22 9.36
CA SER A 129 5.83 13.72 10.57
C SER A 129 4.83 12.84 11.34
N PRO A 130 5.26 11.71 11.92
CA PRO A 130 4.38 10.89 12.73
C PRO A 130 3.90 11.65 13.96
N SER A 131 2.59 11.68 14.19
CA SER A 131 2.05 11.77 15.54
C SER A 131 2.18 10.38 16.16
N PRO A 132 2.95 10.20 17.26
CA PRO A 132 3.09 8.89 17.86
C PRO A 132 1.74 8.45 18.45
N ARG A 133 1.25 7.28 18.03
CA ARG A 133 0.21 6.57 18.79
C ARG A 133 0.76 6.32 20.20
N PRO A 134 -0.01 6.57 21.28
CA PRO A 134 0.35 6.04 22.59
C PRO A 134 0.50 4.53 22.47
N LEU A 135 1.66 4.01 22.84
CA LEU A 135 1.85 2.58 23.05
C LEU A 135 0.90 2.20 24.19
N GLU A 136 -0.17 1.46 23.89
CA GLU A 136 -0.93 0.78 24.93
C GLU A 136 0.02 -0.18 25.65
N SER A 137 0.25 0.10 26.92
CA SER A 137 1.09 -0.68 27.81
C SER A 137 0.52 -2.09 27.94
N ALA A 138 1.30 -3.06 27.43
CA ALA A 138 1.09 -4.47 27.72
C ALA A 138 1.23 -4.71 29.24
N ASN A 139 0.12 -5.13 29.84
CA ASN A 139 0.01 -6.14 30.89
C ASN A 139 0.87 -5.98 32.17
N GLN A 140 0.21 -5.60 33.27
CA GLN A 140 0.51 -6.17 34.59
C GLN A 140 -0.71 -6.95 35.07
N GLY A 141 -0.75 -8.21 34.67
CA GLY A 141 -1.40 -9.23 35.50
C GLY A 141 -0.54 -9.43 36.74
N ASN A 142 -1.16 -9.34 37.92
CA ASN A 142 -0.65 -10.00 39.10
C ASN A 142 -1.82 -10.76 39.72
N SER A 143 -1.82 -12.07 39.51
CA SER A 143 -2.51 -13.03 40.36
C SER A 143 -1.61 -13.29 41.57
N ASP A 144 -2.09 -13.07 42.79
CA ASP A 144 -1.88 -14.07 43.83
C ASP A 144 -2.89 -14.00 44.98
N SER A 145 -3.48 -15.16 45.19
CA SER A 145 -4.05 -15.80 46.37
C SER A 145 -3.53 -15.32 47.74
N SER A 146 -4.45 -15.14 48.69
CA SER A 146 -4.27 -15.35 50.15
C SER A 146 -5.68 -15.47 50.74
N GLN A 147 -6.24 -16.67 50.96
CA GLN A 147 -6.27 -17.35 52.26
C GLN A 147 -6.05 -16.43 53.48
N THR A 148 -7.12 -16.03 54.16
CA THR A 148 -7.45 -16.45 55.55
C THR A 148 -8.87 -16.00 55.91
#